data_AF-A0A2G8T8F7-F1
#
_entry.id   AF-A0A2G8T8F7-F1
#
_cell.length_a   1.000
_cell.length_b   1.000
_cell.length_c   1.000
_cell.angle_alpha   90.00
_cell.angle_beta   90.00
_cell.angle_gamma   90.00
#
_symmetry.space_group_name_H-M   'P 1'
#
loop_
_entity.id
_entity.type
_entity.pdbx_description
1 polymer ?
#
loop_
_entity_poly.entity_id
_entity_poly.type
_entity_poly.pdbx_seq_one_letter_code
_entity_poly.pdbx_strand_id
1 'polypeptide(L)'
;MAKIHTHYDNLKVARLAPPEVIRAAYKALTQKYHPDKNPGDEKAARIMAILNTAYGILSDPVRRKEHDEWIAAEEWEIAWLDSTRADDGHKARDGAPAHAWEPQPVAAPTPYRRLRDAKWWLALGASFAAGCAVGLLAVDQPRVLPAALASVLGAPAVPRVQPQVVPEPATDPAIDSWAVGKAYLPDNPAARPPDIKALAVTQLIVPAHAPECDTDLQSLVAPNGESWPLNSGYVDGYPVGNQGEEMQVKVDNTANPSAVFVKLYDLDRRANVRHAYVLAHATLAIDKLAAGKYEVRYQNVDPGAGKADCAARARAPAATAAP
;
A
#
# COMPACT_ATOMS: atom_id res chain seq x y z
N MET A 1 1.61 16.99 13.28
CA MET A 1 1.67 16.50 11.90
C MET A 1 3.12 16.49 11.44
N ALA A 2 3.69 15.31 11.25
CA ALA A 2 5.01 15.18 10.64
C ALA A 2 4.92 15.67 9.18
N LYS A 3 5.77 16.61 8.77
CA LYS A 3 5.83 17.10 7.40
C LYS A 3 7.02 16.42 6.70
N ILE A 4 6.76 15.73 5.60
CA ILE A 4 7.80 15.10 4.77
C ILE A 4 8.63 16.20 4.10
N HIS A 5 9.95 16.01 4.04
CA HIS A 5 10.84 16.95 3.36
C HIS A 5 10.96 16.58 1.87
N THR A 6 10.49 17.46 0.99
CA THR A 6 10.35 17.19 -0.45
C THR A 6 11.32 18.00 -1.31
N HIS A 7 11.40 17.70 -2.61
CA HIS A 7 12.16 18.54 -3.56
C HIS A 7 11.63 19.98 -3.66
N TYR A 8 10.35 20.21 -3.38
CA TYR A 8 9.79 21.56 -3.30
C TYR A 8 10.35 22.35 -2.12
N ASP A 9 10.53 21.69 -0.97
CA ASP A 9 11.12 22.32 0.22
C ASP A 9 12.62 22.64 0.05
N ASN A 10 13.32 21.87 -0.79
CA ASN A 10 14.71 22.14 -1.18
C ASN A 10 14.83 23.42 -2.02
N LEU A 11 13.94 23.59 -3.00
CA LEU A 11 13.87 24.80 -3.84
C LEU A 11 13.11 25.96 -3.18
N LYS A 12 12.56 25.77 -1.98
CA LYS A 12 11.76 26.78 -1.23
C LYS A 12 10.55 27.29 -2.02
N VAL A 13 9.90 26.40 -2.76
CA VAL A 13 8.70 26.69 -3.56
C VAL A 13 7.50 25.90 -3.07
N ALA A 14 6.30 26.35 -3.39
CA ALA A 14 5.08 25.60 -3.13
C ALA A 14 4.95 24.40 -4.09
N ARG A 15 4.27 23.33 -3.66
CA ARG A 15 3.99 22.13 -4.50
C ARG A 15 3.25 22.48 -5.80
N LEU A 16 2.32 23.43 -5.72
CA LEU A 16 1.54 23.94 -6.86
C LEU A 16 2.26 25.04 -7.66
N ALA A 17 3.55 25.28 -7.44
CA ALA A 17 4.28 26.32 -8.15
C ALA A 17 4.36 26.02 -9.67
N PRO A 18 4.13 27.03 -10.54
CA PRO A 18 4.32 26.86 -11.97
C PRO A 18 5.80 26.62 -12.31
N PRO A 19 6.11 25.97 -13.44
CA PRO A 19 7.48 25.61 -13.80
C PRO A 19 8.42 26.82 -13.91
N GLU A 20 7.88 27.99 -14.26
CA GLU A 20 8.62 29.26 -14.32
C GLU A 20 9.14 29.68 -12.94
N VAL A 21 8.32 29.52 -11.89
CA VAL A 21 8.71 29.85 -10.51
C VAL A 21 9.78 28.87 -10.02
N ILE A 22 9.66 27.59 -10.36
CA ILE A 22 10.66 26.57 -10.02
C ILE A 22 12.02 26.90 -10.66
N ARG A 23 12.02 27.30 -11.93
CA ARG A 23 13.22 27.73 -12.65
C ARG A 23 13.83 29.00 -12.05
N ALA A 24 13.00 29.98 -11.71
CA ALA A 24 13.44 31.22 -11.09
C ALA A 24 14.07 30.98 -9.71
N ALA A 25 13.43 30.15 -8.88
CA ALA A 25 13.93 29.78 -7.55
C ALA A 25 15.27 29.04 -7.63
N TYR A 26 15.38 28.05 -8.53
CA TYR A 26 16.64 27.34 -8.76
C TYR A 26 17.76 28.31 -9.16
N LYS A 27 17.52 29.21 -10.13
CA LYS A 27 18.52 30.20 -10.57
C LYS A 27 18.97 31.09 -9.42
N ALA A 28 18.04 31.58 -8.59
CA ALA A 28 18.36 32.43 -7.45
C ALA A 28 19.21 31.69 -6.40
N LEU A 29 18.86 30.43 -6.09
CA LEU A 29 19.58 29.62 -5.11
C LEU A 29 20.96 29.19 -5.62
N THR A 30 21.06 28.78 -6.89
CA THR A 30 22.35 28.47 -7.52
C THR A 30 23.29 29.67 -7.50
N GLN A 31 22.80 30.88 -7.79
CA GLN A 31 23.63 32.08 -7.73
C GLN A 31 24.14 32.41 -6.31
N LYS A 32 23.46 31.93 -5.27
CA LYS A 32 23.85 32.10 -3.87
C LYS A 32 24.88 31.05 -3.44
N TYR A 33 24.69 29.79 -3.85
CA TYR A 33 25.51 28.65 -3.45
C TYR A 33 26.49 28.17 -4.52
N HIS A 34 26.73 28.97 -5.57
CA HIS A 34 27.64 28.61 -6.66
C HIS A 34 29.07 28.39 -6.14
N PRO A 35 29.79 27.34 -6.60
CA PRO A 35 31.17 27.09 -6.18
C PRO A 35 32.11 28.26 -6.47
N ASP A 36 31.96 28.94 -7.62
CA ASP A 36 32.80 30.10 -7.96
C ASP A 36 32.68 31.27 -6.97
N LYS A 37 31.51 31.45 -6.36
CA LYS A 37 31.27 32.53 -5.39
C LYS A 37 31.60 32.11 -3.97
N ASN A 38 31.61 30.81 -3.69
CA ASN A 38 31.89 30.23 -2.37
C ASN A 38 33.02 29.18 -2.48
N PRO A 39 34.23 29.57 -2.91
CA PRO A 39 35.33 28.63 -3.05
C PRO A 39 35.72 28.07 -1.67
N GLY A 40 35.80 26.74 -1.56
CA GLY A 40 36.20 26.05 -0.33
C GLY A 40 35.10 25.84 0.72
N ASP A 41 33.85 26.27 0.46
CA ASP A 41 32.72 25.97 1.36
C ASP A 41 32.04 24.64 0.98
N GLU A 42 32.35 23.58 1.73
CA GLU A 42 31.73 22.26 1.57
C GLU A 42 30.21 22.28 1.76
N LYS A 43 29.68 23.19 2.60
CA LYS A 43 28.23 23.28 2.82
C LYS A 43 27.54 23.85 1.59
N ALA A 44 28.11 24.89 0.97
CA ALA A 44 27.59 25.44 -0.28
C ALA A 44 27.59 24.39 -1.39
N ALA A 45 28.68 23.61 -1.52
CA ALA A 45 28.77 22.50 -2.48
C ALA A 45 27.68 21.43 -2.25
N ARG A 46 27.46 21.02 -0.99
CA ARG A 46 26.41 20.06 -0.62
C ARG A 46 25.01 20.59 -0.93
N ILE A 47 24.73 21.85 -0.58
CA ILE A 47 23.44 22.50 -0.87
C ILE A 47 23.24 22.56 -2.39
N MET A 48 24.26 22.96 -3.15
CA MET A 48 24.20 23.01 -4.61
C MET A 48 23.88 21.65 -5.22
N ALA A 49 24.48 20.56 -4.73
CA ALA A 49 24.16 19.21 -5.17
C ALA A 49 22.67 18.86 -4.92
N ILE A 50 22.13 19.20 -3.75
CA ILE A 50 20.71 18.99 -3.42
C ILE A 50 19.79 19.80 -4.36
N LEU A 51 20.15 21.06 -4.63
CA LEU A 51 19.39 21.93 -5.53
C LEU A 51 19.35 21.37 -6.95
N ASN A 52 20.48 20.85 -7.44
CA ASN A 52 20.57 20.24 -8.77
C ASN A 52 19.66 19.01 -8.88
N THR A 53 19.68 18.12 -7.88
CA THR A 53 18.83 16.93 -7.85
C THR A 53 17.35 17.33 -7.81
N ALA A 54 16.98 18.28 -6.93
CA ALA A 54 15.60 18.75 -6.83
C ALA A 54 15.10 19.38 -8.14
N TYR A 55 15.91 20.23 -8.78
CA TYR A 55 15.54 20.82 -10.06
C TYR A 55 15.46 19.79 -11.19
N GLY A 56 16.35 18.78 -11.21
CA GLY A 56 16.32 17.71 -12.21
C GLY A 56 15.04 16.85 -12.19
N ILE A 57 14.38 16.75 -11.03
CA ILE A 57 13.09 16.06 -10.89
C ILE A 57 11.92 17.00 -11.18
N LEU A 58 11.96 18.23 -10.65
CA LEU A 58 10.84 19.16 -10.74
C LEU A 58 10.73 19.91 -12.06
N SER A 59 11.79 19.94 -12.87
CA SER A 59 11.80 20.60 -14.18
C SER A 59 11.16 19.78 -15.29
N ASP A 60 11.20 18.45 -15.20
CA ASP A 60 10.57 17.53 -16.14
C ASP A 60 9.13 17.23 -15.68
N PRO A 61 8.09 17.49 -16.51
CA PRO A 61 6.71 17.25 -16.13
C PRO A 61 6.40 15.79 -15.76
N VAL A 62 7.08 14.82 -16.40
CA VAL A 62 6.83 13.39 -16.14
C VAL A 62 7.36 13.02 -14.76
N ARG A 63 8.63 13.33 -14.50
CA ARG A 63 9.28 13.07 -13.21
C ARG A 63 8.64 13.85 -12.06
N ARG A 64 8.18 15.08 -12.34
CA ARG A 64 7.41 15.88 -11.38
C ARG A 64 6.13 15.15 -10.99
N LYS A 65 5.40 14.59 -11.95
CA LYS A 65 4.17 13.84 -11.69
C LYS A 65 4.44 12.60 -10.83
N GLU A 66 5.45 11.80 -11.17
CA GLU A 66 5.85 10.62 -10.38
C GLU A 66 6.23 11.00 -8.94
N HIS A 67 6.96 12.11 -8.77
CA HIS A 67 7.30 12.63 -7.45
C HIS A 67 6.07 13.14 -6.68
N ASP A 68 5.11 13.78 -7.36
CA ASP A 68 3.85 14.20 -6.75
C ASP A 68 2.98 13.00 -6.33
N GLU A 69 2.96 11.92 -7.11
CA GLU A 69 2.28 10.66 -6.76
C GLU A 69 2.94 10.00 -5.54
N TRP A 70 4.27 9.97 -5.49
CA TRP A 70 5.00 9.46 -4.32
C TRP A 70 4.71 10.28 -3.05
N ILE A 71 4.71 11.62 -3.14
CA ILE A 71 4.35 12.47 -1.98
C ILE A 71 2.93 12.15 -1.49
N ALA A 72 1.97 12.00 -2.41
CA ALA A 72 0.59 11.72 -2.04
C ALA A 72 0.45 10.37 -1.31
N ALA A 73 1.18 9.34 -1.75
CA ALA A 73 1.20 8.04 -1.10
C ALA A 73 1.79 8.12 0.32
N GLU A 74 2.91 8.83 0.47
CA GLU A 74 3.59 8.98 1.76
C GLU A 74 2.76 9.82 2.76
N GLU A 75 2.12 10.90 2.28
CA GLU A 75 1.22 11.73 3.09
C GLU A 75 0.00 10.93 3.59
N TRP A 76 -0.52 10.02 2.76
CA TRP A 76 -1.62 9.14 3.13
C TRP A 76 -1.22 8.16 4.22
N GLU A 77 -0.03 7.56 4.12
CA GLU A 77 0.50 6.65 5.14
C GLU A 77 0.72 7.35 6.49
N ILE A 78 1.29 8.57 6.48
CA ILE A 78 1.46 9.36 7.71
C ILE A 78 0.11 9.71 8.33
N ALA A 79 -0.87 10.12 7.53
CA ALA A 79 -2.21 10.43 8.03
C ALA A 79 -2.89 9.19 8.65
N TRP A 80 -2.72 8.03 8.02
CA TRP A 80 -3.22 6.76 8.54
C TRP A 80 -2.54 6.40 9.87
N LEU A 81 -1.22 6.50 9.95
CA LEU A 81 -0.47 6.24 11.19
C LEU A 81 -0.85 7.23 12.32
N ASP A 82 -1.03 8.52 12.02
CA ASP A 82 -1.44 9.51 13.02
C ASP A 82 -2.86 9.22 13.54
N SER A 83 -3.75 8.72 12.68
CA SER A 83 -5.11 8.29 13.08
C SER A 83 -5.08 7.11 14.07
N THR A 84 -4.21 6.13 13.84
CA THR A 84 -4.06 4.98 14.75
C THR A 84 -3.47 5.37 16.09
N ARG A 85 -2.59 6.39 16.13
CA ARG A 85 -1.95 6.86 17.37
C ARG A 85 -2.89 7.68 18.26
N ALA A 86 -3.89 8.34 17.69
CA ALA A 86 -4.84 9.15 18.44
C ALA A 86 -5.79 8.30 19.32
N ASP A 87 -6.10 7.07 18.90
CA ASP A 87 -6.97 6.15 19.65
C ASP A 87 -6.31 5.60 20.92
N ASP A 88 -4.98 5.43 20.92
CA ASP A 88 -4.23 4.91 22.08
C ASP A 88 -3.98 5.97 23.18
N GLY A 89 -4.30 7.25 22.90
CA GLY A 89 -3.90 8.38 23.74
C GLY A 89 -4.87 8.80 24.85
N HIS A 90 -6.08 8.24 24.94
CA HIS A 90 -7.10 8.68 25.93
C HIS A 90 -7.23 7.79 27.18
N LYS A 91 -6.35 6.79 27.37
CA LYS A 91 -6.36 5.88 28.53
C LYS A 91 -5.17 6.04 29.47
N ALA A 92 -4.77 7.27 29.82
CA ALA A 92 -3.83 7.47 30.92
C ALA A 92 -3.81 8.90 31.47
N ARG A 93 -4.91 9.37 32.06
CA ARG A 93 -4.86 10.26 33.24
C ARG A 93 -6.25 10.46 33.85
N ASP A 94 -6.24 10.35 35.17
CA ASP A 94 -7.27 10.77 36.12
C ASP A 94 -8.37 9.73 36.41
N GLY A 95 -8.23 9.13 37.59
CA GLY A 95 -9.18 8.19 38.18
C GLY A 95 -10.51 8.87 38.53
N ALA A 96 -11.45 8.82 37.59
CA ALA A 96 -12.87 9.07 37.84
C ALA A 96 -13.64 7.74 37.67
N PRO A 97 -14.66 7.47 38.51
CA PRO A 97 -15.36 6.19 38.47
C PRO A 97 -16.13 6.05 37.15
N ALA A 98 -15.96 4.91 36.50
CA ALA A 98 -16.67 4.53 35.29
C ALA A 98 -18.19 4.54 35.52
N HIS A 99 -18.89 5.48 34.91
CA HIS A 99 -20.33 5.44 34.74
C HIS A 99 -20.65 5.32 33.26
N ALA A 100 -21.39 4.24 32.98
CA ALA A 100 -22.37 4.06 31.93
C ALA A 100 -21.91 4.14 30.47
N TRP A 101 -22.02 2.98 29.82
CA TRP A 101 -22.30 2.85 28.39
C TRP A 101 -23.69 3.43 28.03
N GLU A 102 -23.93 4.69 28.37
CA GLU A 102 -25.03 5.44 27.77
C GLU A 102 -24.50 6.15 26.54
N PRO A 103 -25.03 5.86 25.34
CA PRO A 103 -24.74 6.70 24.19
C PRO A 103 -25.22 8.10 24.56
N GLN A 104 -24.30 9.06 24.65
CA GLN A 104 -24.70 10.46 24.74
C GLN A 104 -25.72 10.72 23.63
N PRO A 105 -26.91 11.27 23.94
CA PRO A 105 -27.83 11.66 22.89
C PRO A 105 -27.08 12.64 22.01
N VAL A 106 -26.79 12.20 20.78
CA VAL A 106 -26.18 13.03 19.76
C VAL A 106 -27.10 14.23 19.66
N ALA A 107 -26.64 15.40 20.10
CA ALA A 107 -27.41 16.62 19.94
C ALA A 107 -27.73 16.70 18.46
N ALA A 108 -29.02 16.62 18.12
CA ALA A 108 -29.47 16.73 16.75
C ALA A 108 -28.79 17.96 16.15
N PRO A 109 -28.25 17.87 14.91
CA PRO A 109 -27.58 19.00 14.29
C PRO A 109 -28.52 20.19 14.40
N THR A 110 -28.07 21.22 15.11
CA THR A 110 -28.81 22.49 15.15
C THR A 110 -29.06 22.85 13.69
N PRO A 111 -30.32 23.04 13.26
CA PRO A 111 -30.58 23.40 11.89
C PRO A 111 -29.78 24.67 11.63
N TYR A 112 -28.79 24.57 10.73
CA TYR A 112 -27.97 25.69 10.32
C TYR A 112 -28.93 26.81 9.94
N ARG A 113 -28.93 27.88 10.73
CA ARG A 113 -29.89 28.97 10.62
C ARG A 113 -29.66 29.64 9.26
N ARG A 114 -30.45 29.22 8.26
CA ARG A 114 -30.54 29.69 6.86
C ARG A 114 -31.01 31.15 6.78
N LEU A 115 -30.40 32.05 7.56
CA LEU A 115 -30.74 33.47 7.59
C LEU A 115 -29.51 34.37 7.54
N ARG A 116 -28.38 33.82 7.08
CA ARG A 116 -27.31 34.63 6.48
C ARG A 116 -27.36 34.34 4.99
N ASP A 117 -27.35 35.41 4.20
CA ASP A 117 -27.11 35.41 2.74
C ASP A 117 -28.30 35.71 1.81
N ALA A 118 -29.45 36.20 2.31
CA ALA A 118 -30.48 36.79 1.41
C ALA A 118 -29.90 37.95 0.56
N LYS A 119 -28.97 38.72 1.14
CA LYS A 119 -28.26 39.81 0.44
C LYS A 119 -27.26 39.30 -0.62
N TRP A 120 -26.65 38.14 -0.39
CA TRP A 120 -25.68 37.54 -1.32
C TRP A 120 -26.39 36.87 -2.51
N TRP A 121 -27.52 36.18 -2.25
CA TRP A 121 -28.38 35.63 -3.30
C TRP A 121 -29.04 36.72 -4.16
N LEU A 122 -29.44 37.86 -3.58
CA LEU A 122 -29.94 39.01 -4.36
C LEU A 122 -28.84 39.65 -5.23
N ALA A 123 -27.60 39.72 -4.75
CA ALA A 123 -26.47 40.24 -5.53
C ALA A 123 -26.11 39.32 -6.72
N LEU A 124 -26.14 38.00 -6.51
CA LEU A 124 -25.97 37.00 -7.57
C LEU A 124 -27.12 37.04 -8.60
N GLY A 125 -28.37 37.21 -8.15
CA GLY A 125 -29.51 37.35 -9.05
C GLY A 125 -29.46 38.62 -9.91
N ALA A 126 -29.07 39.76 -9.32
CA ALA A 126 -28.96 41.03 -10.04
C ALA A 126 -27.87 41.01 -11.12
N SER A 127 -26.75 40.32 -10.88
CA SER A 127 -25.66 40.17 -11.85
C SER A 127 -26.02 39.20 -12.99
N PHE A 128 -26.75 38.13 -12.70
CA PHE A 128 -27.27 37.23 -13.75
C PHE A 128 -28.34 37.90 -14.64
N ALA A 129 -29.22 38.73 -14.06
CA ALA A 129 -30.20 39.51 -14.82
C ALA A 129 -29.53 40.56 -15.73
N ALA A 130 -28.48 41.23 -15.25
CA ALA A 130 -27.67 42.13 -16.06
C ALA A 130 -26.95 41.40 -17.21
N GLY A 131 -26.46 40.18 -16.97
CA GLY A 131 -25.87 39.33 -18.01
C GLY A 131 -26.86 38.88 -19.08
N CYS A 132 -28.10 38.53 -18.69
CA CYS A 132 -29.15 38.17 -19.65
C CYS A 132 -29.59 39.34 -20.53
N ALA A 133 -29.60 40.57 -20.00
CA ALA A 133 -29.94 41.76 -20.77
C ALA A 133 -28.88 42.08 -21.85
N VAL A 134 -27.61 41.75 -21.60
CA VAL A 134 -26.53 41.91 -22.60
C VAL A 134 -26.56 40.79 -23.65
N GLY A 135 -26.90 39.56 -23.26
CA GLY A 135 -27.03 38.43 -24.18
C GLY A 135 -28.19 38.55 -25.18
N LEU A 136 -29.29 39.23 -24.80
CA LEU A 136 -30.45 39.45 -25.68
C LEU A 136 -30.25 40.56 -26.73
N LEU A 137 -29.14 41.30 -26.70
CA LEU A 137 -28.82 42.34 -27.69
C LEU A 137 -27.67 41.99 -28.63
N ALA A 138 -27.12 40.77 -28.53
CA ALA A 138 -25.99 40.31 -29.36
C ALA A 138 -26.29 39.04 -30.17
N VAL A 139 -27.57 38.73 -30.40
CA VAL A 139 -27.98 37.69 -31.35
C VAL A 139 -28.39 38.35 -32.64
N ASP A 140 -27.41 38.61 -33.51
CA ASP A 140 -27.70 38.79 -34.92
C ASP A 140 -26.71 37.99 -35.78
N GLN A 141 -27.30 37.18 -36.68
CA GLN A 141 -26.73 36.41 -37.79
C GLN A 141 -25.98 35.08 -37.51
N PRO A 142 -26.67 33.92 -37.60
CA PRO A 142 -26.02 32.67 -37.98
C PRO A 142 -25.88 32.58 -39.51
N ARG A 143 -24.64 32.65 -40.01
CA ARG A 143 -24.33 32.28 -41.40
C ARG A 143 -24.32 30.76 -41.54
N VAL A 144 -25.19 30.29 -42.42
CA VAL A 144 -25.23 28.95 -42.99
C VAL A 144 -23.95 28.61 -43.76
N LEU A 145 -23.43 27.41 -43.58
CA LEU A 145 -22.56 26.74 -44.55
C LEU A 145 -23.01 25.30 -44.75
N PRO A 146 -22.84 24.74 -45.96
CA PRO A 146 -23.61 23.62 -46.45
C PRO A 146 -22.97 22.25 -46.19
N ALA A 147 -23.85 21.25 -46.19
CA ALA A 147 -23.53 19.83 -46.22
C ALA A 147 -22.71 19.47 -47.46
N ALA A 148 -21.61 18.76 -47.25
CA ALA A 148 -20.92 18.05 -48.31
C ALA A 148 -20.33 16.75 -47.77
N LEU A 149 -20.72 15.66 -48.44
CA LEU A 149 -20.07 14.35 -48.53
C LEU A 149 -20.41 13.32 -47.45
N ALA A 150 -21.49 12.61 -47.78
CA ALA A 150 -21.72 11.21 -47.46
C ALA A 150 -20.70 10.26 -48.12
N SER A 151 -20.61 9.07 -47.52
CA SER A 151 -20.11 7.79 -48.06
C SER A 151 -18.58 7.68 -48.08
N VAL A 152 -17.97 6.58 -47.64
CA VAL A 152 -18.19 5.21 -48.14
C VAL A 152 -17.67 4.20 -47.11
N LEU A 153 -18.54 3.23 -46.78
CA LEU A 153 -18.21 1.95 -46.14
C LEU A 153 -17.29 1.13 -47.05
N GLY A 154 -16.25 0.51 -46.50
CA GLY A 154 -15.42 -0.42 -47.26
C GLY A 154 -14.33 -1.11 -46.45
N ALA A 155 -14.73 -2.04 -45.57
CA ALA A 155 -13.94 -3.25 -45.34
C ALA A 155 -14.40 -4.28 -46.39
N PRO A 156 -13.53 -5.10 -47.00
CA PRO A 156 -12.93 -6.23 -46.28
C PRO A 156 -11.53 -6.65 -46.78
N ALA A 157 -10.87 -7.51 -46.01
CA ALA A 157 -10.28 -8.79 -46.48
C ALA A 157 -9.09 -9.19 -45.59
N VAL A 158 -9.33 -10.24 -44.81
CA VAL A 158 -8.30 -11.02 -44.12
C VAL A 158 -7.62 -11.94 -45.14
N PRO A 159 -6.28 -11.95 -45.25
CA PRO A 159 -5.58 -13.09 -45.80
C PRO A 159 -5.28 -14.11 -44.69
N ARG A 160 -5.89 -15.28 -44.86
CA ARG A 160 -5.59 -16.54 -44.17
C ARG A 160 -4.28 -17.08 -44.73
N VAL A 161 -3.22 -17.15 -43.93
CA VAL A 161 -2.00 -17.90 -44.25
C VAL A 161 -1.63 -18.79 -43.05
N GLN A 162 -1.19 -19.98 -43.42
CA GLN A 162 -1.24 -21.26 -42.71
C GLN A 162 -0.33 -21.35 -41.48
N PRO A 163 -0.67 -22.20 -40.50
CA PRO A 163 0.21 -22.48 -39.37
C PRO A 163 1.46 -23.23 -39.85
N GLN A 164 2.63 -22.69 -39.54
CA GLN A 164 3.88 -23.39 -39.74
C GLN A 164 4.03 -24.53 -38.73
N VAL A 165 4.53 -25.64 -39.28
CA VAL A 165 4.81 -26.92 -38.67
C VAL A 165 5.78 -26.74 -37.51
N VAL A 166 5.31 -27.12 -36.32
CA VAL A 166 6.14 -27.42 -35.15
C VAL A 166 6.81 -28.77 -35.42
N PRO A 167 8.14 -28.91 -35.36
CA PRO A 167 8.74 -30.24 -35.32
C PRO A 167 8.45 -30.87 -33.94
N GLU A 168 7.83 -32.05 -33.96
CA GLU A 168 7.71 -32.92 -32.78
C GLU A 168 9.10 -33.26 -32.22
N PRO A 169 9.24 -33.37 -30.88
CA PRO A 169 10.42 -33.94 -30.28
C PRO A 169 10.46 -35.45 -30.58
N ALA A 170 11.64 -35.94 -30.95
CA ALA A 170 11.93 -37.35 -31.08
C ALA A 170 11.55 -38.09 -29.78
N THR A 171 10.78 -39.15 -29.95
CA THR A 171 10.47 -40.13 -28.92
C THR A 171 11.72 -40.98 -28.69
N ASP A 172 12.39 -40.82 -27.56
CA ASP A 172 13.30 -41.85 -27.06
C ASP A 172 12.48 -42.92 -26.33
N PRO A 173 12.67 -44.21 -26.64
CA PRO A 173 11.99 -45.26 -25.91
C PRO A 173 12.54 -45.33 -24.48
N ALA A 174 11.62 -45.47 -23.53
CA ALA A 174 11.92 -45.94 -22.19
C ALA A 174 12.71 -47.25 -22.27
N ILE A 175 13.98 -47.19 -21.90
CA ILE A 175 14.78 -48.36 -21.54
C ILE A 175 14.97 -48.28 -20.03
N ASP A 176 14.31 -49.18 -19.32
CA ASP A 176 14.62 -49.52 -17.93
C ASP A 176 16.09 -49.93 -17.84
N SER A 177 16.93 -49.05 -17.30
CA SER A 177 18.33 -49.36 -17.00
C SER A 177 18.67 -48.81 -15.63
N TRP A 178 18.10 -49.44 -14.60
CA TRP A 178 18.37 -49.14 -13.19
C TRP A 178 19.73 -49.67 -12.69
N ALA A 179 20.64 -50.11 -13.57
CA ALA A 179 21.91 -50.70 -13.15
C ALA A 179 23.00 -50.69 -14.24
N VAL A 180 23.45 -49.52 -14.71
CA VAL A 180 24.80 -49.36 -15.28
C VAL A 180 25.29 -47.95 -14.95
N GLY A 181 26.38 -47.84 -14.18
CA GLY A 181 27.00 -46.56 -13.85
C GLY A 181 27.43 -45.84 -15.12
N LYS A 182 26.94 -44.61 -15.33
CA LYS A 182 27.43 -43.74 -16.40
C LYS A 182 28.92 -43.47 -16.16
N ALA A 183 29.74 -43.80 -17.15
CA ALA A 183 31.14 -43.41 -17.19
C ALA A 183 31.24 -41.88 -17.15
N TYR A 184 32.09 -41.37 -16.26
CA TYR A 184 32.40 -39.96 -16.11
C TYR A 184 32.83 -39.36 -17.46
N LEU A 185 32.02 -38.48 -18.03
CA LEU A 185 32.46 -37.55 -19.06
C LEU A 185 33.37 -36.52 -18.37
N PRO A 186 34.52 -36.15 -18.97
CA PRO A 186 35.37 -35.12 -18.41
C PRO A 186 34.60 -33.81 -18.31
N ASP A 187 34.75 -33.16 -17.16
CA ASP A 187 34.03 -31.97 -16.72
C ASP A 187 33.78 -30.99 -17.86
N ASN A 188 32.51 -30.66 -18.10
CA ASN A 188 32.18 -29.46 -18.86
C ASN A 188 32.64 -28.25 -18.01
N PRO A 189 33.69 -27.51 -18.42
CA PRO A 189 34.24 -26.43 -17.60
C PRO A 189 33.27 -25.23 -17.44
N ALA A 190 32.11 -25.26 -18.12
CA ALA A 190 31.08 -24.23 -18.06
C ALA A 190 29.95 -24.52 -17.05
N ALA A 191 29.84 -25.73 -16.49
CA ALA A 191 28.83 -26.02 -15.48
C ALA A 191 29.36 -25.61 -14.10
N ARG A 192 29.27 -24.31 -13.78
CA ARG A 192 29.43 -23.89 -12.38
C ARG A 192 28.41 -24.68 -11.54
N PRO A 193 28.82 -25.32 -10.43
CA PRO A 193 27.85 -25.84 -9.49
C PRO A 193 26.91 -24.70 -9.09
N PRO A 194 25.59 -24.94 -8.94
CA PRO A 194 24.67 -23.89 -8.53
C PRO A 194 25.20 -23.29 -7.22
N ASP A 195 25.26 -21.95 -7.17
CA ASP A 195 25.71 -21.25 -5.96
C ASP A 195 24.81 -21.69 -4.80
N ILE A 196 25.43 -22.27 -3.77
CA ILE A 196 24.72 -22.69 -2.56
C ILE A 196 24.36 -21.41 -1.79
N LYS A 197 23.18 -20.85 -2.07
CA LYS A 197 22.62 -19.74 -1.28
C LYS A 197 22.13 -20.29 0.05
N ALA A 198 22.76 -19.88 1.14
CA ALA A 198 22.29 -20.21 2.49
C ALA A 198 21.02 -19.40 2.79
N LEU A 199 19.90 -20.09 2.98
CA LEU A 199 18.63 -19.48 3.42
C LEU A 199 18.64 -19.34 4.94
N ALA A 200 18.46 -18.12 5.44
CA ALA A 200 18.25 -17.89 6.85
C ALA A 200 16.80 -18.25 7.22
N VAL A 201 16.63 -19.30 8.03
CA VAL A 201 15.32 -19.78 8.47
C VAL A 201 15.13 -19.43 9.94
N THR A 202 14.10 -18.65 10.25
CA THR A 202 13.71 -18.33 11.63
C THR A 202 12.38 -19.00 11.95
N GLN A 203 12.29 -19.68 13.10
CA GLN A 203 11.06 -20.33 13.55
C GLN A 203 10.42 -19.55 14.71
N LEU A 204 9.14 -19.19 14.55
CA LEU A 204 8.29 -18.66 15.61
C LEU A 204 7.39 -19.79 16.10
N ILE A 205 7.46 -20.10 17.39
CA ILE A 205 6.57 -21.06 18.05
C ILE A 205 5.50 -20.27 18.78
N VAL A 206 4.23 -20.45 18.39
CA VAL A 206 3.11 -19.84 19.08
C VAL A 206 2.74 -20.73 20.29
N PRO A 207 2.83 -20.21 21.52
CA PRO A 207 2.50 -21.01 22.70
C PRO A 207 1.00 -21.30 22.76
N ALA A 208 0.65 -22.43 23.37
CA ALA A 208 -0.74 -22.72 23.71
C ALA A 208 -1.24 -21.67 24.72
N HIS A 209 -2.35 -21.03 24.41
CA HIS A 209 -2.97 -20.05 25.30
C HIS A 209 -4.48 -20.32 25.40
N ALA A 210 -5.06 -20.02 26.55
CA ALA A 210 -6.51 -20.06 26.70
C ALA A 210 -7.13 -18.88 25.92
N PRO A 211 -8.33 -19.01 25.37
CA PRO A 211 -8.95 -17.90 24.63
C PRO A 211 -9.18 -16.71 25.57
N GLU A 212 -8.54 -15.58 25.26
CA GLU A 212 -8.67 -14.31 25.97
C GLU A 212 -9.67 -13.43 25.24
N CYS A 213 -10.94 -13.47 25.66
CA CYS A 213 -12.04 -12.86 24.92
C CYS A 213 -12.03 -11.32 24.84
N ASP A 214 -11.13 -10.65 25.56
CA ASP A 214 -10.90 -9.20 25.46
C ASP A 214 -9.77 -8.84 24.48
N THR A 215 -8.79 -9.73 24.31
CA THR A 215 -7.60 -9.52 23.46
C THR A 215 -7.74 -10.19 22.09
N ASP A 216 -8.45 -11.31 22.02
CA ASP A 216 -8.59 -12.13 20.82
C ASP A 216 -9.57 -11.50 19.81
N LEU A 217 -9.24 -11.59 18.52
CA LEU A 217 -10.09 -11.09 17.44
C LEU A 217 -11.29 -12.01 17.22
N GLN A 218 -12.49 -11.53 17.52
CA GLN A 218 -13.77 -12.23 17.34
C GLN A 218 -14.48 -11.83 16.04
N SER A 219 -13.73 -11.31 15.06
CA SER A 219 -14.30 -10.84 13.81
C SER A 219 -14.43 -11.98 12.81
N LEU A 220 -15.59 -12.05 12.14
CA LEU A 220 -15.83 -12.94 11.00
C LEU A 220 -14.95 -12.61 9.78
N VAL A 221 -14.37 -11.41 9.79
CA VAL A 221 -13.68 -10.76 8.67
C VAL A 221 -12.36 -10.19 9.18
N ALA A 222 -11.33 -10.20 8.33
CA ALA A 222 -10.04 -9.60 8.63
C ALA A 222 -10.14 -8.07 8.76
N PRO A 223 -9.14 -7.39 9.38
CA PRO A 223 -9.20 -5.94 9.60
C PRO A 223 -9.33 -5.08 8.33
N ASN A 224 -9.03 -5.64 7.16
CA ASN A 224 -9.20 -5.01 5.86
C ASN A 224 -10.58 -5.21 5.22
N GLY A 225 -11.49 -5.96 5.86
CA GLY A 225 -12.82 -6.24 5.31
C GLY A 225 -12.91 -7.51 4.46
N GLU A 226 -11.80 -8.23 4.24
CA GLU A 226 -11.79 -9.50 3.51
C GLU A 226 -12.10 -10.69 4.42
N SER A 227 -12.71 -11.73 3.88
CA SER A 227 -12.98 -12.96 4.65
C SER A 227 -11.68 -13.67 5.02
N TRP A 228 -11.65 -14.32 6.19
CA TRP A 228 -10.53 -15.17 6.57
C TRP A 228 -10.36 -16.32 5.56
N PRO A 229 -9.11 -16.62 5.12
CA PRO A 229 -8.88 -17.69 4.17
C PRO A 229 -9.18 -19.06 4.80
N LEU A 230 -9.70 -19.98 4.00
CA LEU A 230 -10.06 -21.34 4.46
C LEU A 230 -8.84 -22.18 4.84
N ASN A 231 -7.67 -21.84 4.30
CA ASN A 231 -6.40 -22.53 4.54
C ASN A 231 -5.38 -21.55 5.10
N SER A 232 -4.40 -22.06 5.84
CA SER A 232 -3.25 -21.26 6.28
C SER A 232 -2.54 -20.64 5.07
N GLY A 233 -2.40 -19.31 5.05
CA GLY A 233 -1.89 -18.60 3.89
C GLY A 233 -1.86 -17.08 4.09
N TYR A 234 -1.63 -16.34 3.00
CA TYR A 234 -1.73 -14.88 3.02
C TYR A 234 -3.20 -14.45 3.02
N VAL A 235 -3.49 -13.37 3.74
CA VAL A 235 -4.84 -12.78 3.73
C VAL A 235 -4.99 -11.91 2.50
N ASP A 236 -6.06 -12.12 1.74
CA ASP A 236 -6.36 -11.36 0.53
C ASP A 236 -6.49 -9.87 0.82
N GLY A 237 -6.16 -9.02 -0.15
CA GLY A 237 -6.24 -7.56 -0.02
C GLY A 237 -5.08 -6.88 0.71
N TYR A 238 -4.17 -7.62 1.37
CA TYR A 238 -2.95 -7.05 1.94
C TYR A 238 -1.80 -7.01 0.92
N PRO A 239 -0.97 -5.94 0.91
CA PRO A 239 0.19 -5.89 0.03
C PRO A 239 1.23 -6.92 0.49
N VAL A 240 1.78 -7.68 -0.47
CA VAL A 240 2.90 -8.60 -0.25
C VAL A 240 4.19 -7.91 -0.66
N GLY A 241 4.91 -7.38 0.34
CA GLY A 241 6.16 -6.68 0.17
C GLY A 241 7.40 -7.56 0.40
N ASN A 242 8.56 -6.96 0.10
CA ASN A 242 9.89 -7.50 0.39
C ASN A 242 10.14 -8.89 -0.21
N GLN A 243 10.01 -8.99 -1.53
CA GLN A 243 10.28 -10.20 -2.30
C GLN A 243 11.79 -10.41 -2.43
N GLY A 244 12.34 -11.34 -1.65
CA GLY A 244 13.73 -11.80 -1.74
C GLY A 244 13.82 -13.33 -1.80
N GLU A 245 15.02 -13.88 -1.73
CA GLU A 245 15.25 -15.34 -1.68
C GLU A 245 16.20 -15.71 -0.55
N GLU A 246 16.34 -14.86 0.47
CA GLU A 246 17.43 -14.96 1.44
C GLU A 246 16.93 -15.41 2.81
N MET A 247 15.67 -15.09 3.12
CA MET A 247 15.05 -15.44 4.38
C MET A 247 13.69 -16.13 4.26
N GLN A 248 13.42 -16.93 5.27
CA GLN A 248 12.14 -17.59 5.49
C GLN A 248 11.79 -17.55 6.98
N VAL A 249 10.53 -17.22 7.29
CA VAL A 249 9.99 -17.27 8.65
C VAL A 249 8.95 -18.38 8.73
N LYS A 250 9.20 -19.40 9.55
CA LYS A 250 8.28 -20.50 9.80
C LYS A 250 7.46 -20.21 11.06
N VAL A 251 6.16 -20.05 10.92
CA VAL A 251 5.22 -19.87 12.03
C VAL A 251 4.61 -21.22 12.37
N ASP A 252 4.84 -21.68 13.58
CA ASP A 252 4.36 -22.95 14.11
C ASP A 252 3.25 -22.71 15.13
N ASN A 253 2.01 -22.95 14.72
CA ASN A 253 0.80 -22.81 15.53
C ASN A 253 0.22 -24.18 15.93
N THR A 254 1.06 -25.22 15.99
CA THR A 254 0.62 -26.59 16.31
C THR A 254 0.08 -26.76 17.73
N ALA A 255 0.62 -26.01 18.69
CA ALA A 255 0.23 -26.10 20.10
C ALA A 255 -1.03 -25.28 20.46
N ASN A 256 -1.43 -24.33 19.61
CA ASN A 256 -2.50 -23.39 19.92
C ASN A 256 -3.84 -23.86 19.35
N PRO A 257 -4.93 -23.88 20.15
CA PRO A 257 -6.26 -24.27 19.69
C PRO A 257 -6.97 -23.21 18.82
N SER A 258 -6.46 -21.96 18.82
CA SER A 258 -7.04 -20.86 18.04
C SER A 258 -6.24 -20.60 16.76
N ALA A 259 -6.93 -20.09 15.73
CA ALA A 259 -6.25 -19.56 14.56
C ALA A 259 -5.52 -18.26 14.92
N VAL A 260 -4.49 -17.91 14.17
CA VAL A 260 -3.61 -16.78 14.45
C VAL A 260 -3.46 -15.92 13.23
N PHE A 261 -3.69 -14.62 13.41
CA PHE A 261 -3.33 -13.60 12.45
C PHE A 261 -1.92 -13.10 12.73
N VAL A 262 -1.04 -13.24 11.75
CA VAL A 262 0.37 -12.90 11.82
C VAL A 262 0.65 -11.68 10.94
N LYS A 263 1.33 -10.71 11.52
CA LYS A 263 1.77 -9.48 10.87
C LYS A 263 3.29 -9.41 10.92
N LEU A 264 3.90 -9.38 9.75
CA LEU A 264 5.34 -9.25 9.59
C LEU A 264 5.70 -7.79 9.31
N TYR A 265 6.49 -7.21 10.20
CA TYR A 265 6.98 -5.84 10.09
C TYR A 265 8.47 -5.83 9.79
N ASP A 266 8.87 -5.10 8.75
CA ASP A 266 10.26 -4.86 8.44
C ASP A 266 10.73 -3.65 9.23
N LEU A 267 11.74 -3.84 10.10
CA LEU A 267 12.29 -2.78 10.94
C LEU A 267 13.16 -1.79 10.17
N ASP A 268 13.78 -2.24 9.08
CA ASP A 268 14.67 -1.42 8.25
C ASP A 268 13.83 -0.48 7.37
N ARG A 269 12.76 -1.01 6.77
CA ARG A 269 11.79 -0.23 5.97
C ARG A 269 10.74 0.48 6.80
N ARG A 270 10.56 0.08 8.07
CA ARG A 270 9.50 0.54 8.98
C ARG A 270 8.10 0.38 8.39
N ALA A 271 7.85 -0.74 7.72
CA ALA A 271 6.61 -1.01 7.02
C ALA A 271 6.12 -2.44 7.25
N ASN A 272 4.80 -2.63 7.19
CA ASN A 272 4.19 -3.96 7.24
C ASN A 272 4.37 -4.64 5.89
N VAL A 273 5.10 -5.75 5.85
CA VAL A 273 5.47 -6.40 4.59
C VAL A 273 4.57 -7.58 4.25
N ARG A 274 4.07 -8.32 5.26
CA ARG A 274 3.21 -9.49 5.05
C ARG A 274 2.17 -9.66 6.13
N HIS A 275 1.00 -10.13 5.73
CA HIS A 275 -0.10 -10.47 6.62
C HIS A 275 -0.55 -11.89 6.29
N ALA A 276 -0.49 -12.78 7.26
CA ALA A 276 -0.77 -14.18 7.10
C ALA A 276 -1.77 -14.65 8.14
N TYR A 277 -2.55 -15.65 7.77
CA TYR A 277 -3.48 -16.33 8.63
C TYR A 277 -3.03 -17.78 8.76
N VAL A 278 -2.89 -18.25 10.01
CA VAL A 278 -2.47 -19.61 10.32
C VAL A 278 -3.57 -20.27 11.11
N LEU A 279 -4.10 -21.37 10.60
CA LEU A 279 -5.16 -22.11 11.29
C LEU A 279 -4.66 -22.69 12.63
N ALA A 280 -5.62 -23.04 13.49
CA ALA A 280 -5.36 -23.81 14.69
C ALA A 280 -4.63 -25.12 14.34
N HIS A 281 -3.64 -25.48 15.14
CA HIS A 281 -2.82 -26.67 14.95
C HIS A 281 -2.04 -26.76 13.62
N ALA A 282 -1.89 -25.65 12.89
CA ALA A 282 -1.21 -25.62 11.60
C ALA A 282 0.17 -24.95 11.67
N THR A 283 0.95 -25.13 10.61
CA THR A 283 2.24 -24.44 10.42
C THR A 283 2.22 -23.74 9.07
N LEU A 284 2.78 -22.53 9.00
CA LEU A 284 2.91 -21.77 7.76
C LEU A 284 4.35 -21.28 7.58
N ALA A 285 4.89 -21.45 6.38
CA ALA A 285 6.19 -20.90 6.02
C ALA A 285 6.01 -19.62 5.18
N ILE A 286 6.43 -18.49 5.73
CA ILE A 286 6.49 -17.21 5.04
C ILE A 286 7.83 -17.15 4.33
N ASP A 287 7.81 -17.43 3.04
CA ASP A 287 8.97 -17.54 2.17
C ASP A 287 9.23 -16.26 1.37
N LYS A 288 10.32 -16.28 0.60
CA LYS A 288 10.71 -15.21 -0.31
C LYS A 288 10.91 -13.86 0.37
N LEU A 289 11.56 -13.83 1.53
CA LEU A 289 11.89 -12.58 2.23
C LEU A 289 13.31 -12.14 1.87
N ALA A 290 13.51 -10.83 1.74
CA ALA A 290 14.84 -10.23 1.63
C ALA A 290 15.59 -10.32 2.98
N ALA A 291 16.92 -10.28 2.98
CA ALA A 291 17.69 -10.13 4.20
C ALA A 291 17.34 -8.80 4.90
N GLY A 292 17.15 -8.85 6.22
CA GLY A 292 16.75 -7.70 7.02
C GLY A 292 16.41 -8.07 8.45
N LYS A 293 15.94 -7.10 9.23
CA LYS A 293 15.41 -7.35 10.58
C LYS A 293 13.89 -7.28 10.55
N TYR A 294 13.26 -8.37 10.99
CA TYR A 294 11.80 -8.44 11.04
C TYR A 294 11.29 -8.58 12.47
N GLU A 295 10.20 -7.89 12.74
CA GLU A 295 9.38 -8.08 13.93
C GLU A 295 8.13 -8.86 13.53
N VAL A 296 7.88 -9.99 14.19
CA VAL A 296 6.67 -10.78 13.98
C VAL A 296 5.70 -10.48 15.10
N ARG A 297 4.54 -9.94 14.75
CA ARG A 297 3.43 -9.73 15.69
C ARG A 297 2.33 -10.70 15.36
N TYR A 298 1.68 -11.26 16.37
CA TYR A 298 0.60 -12.21 16.17
C TYR A 298 -0.54 -11.95 17.14
N GLN A 299 -1.75 -12.33 16.73
CA GLN A 299 -2.96 -12.21 17.53
C GLN A 299 -3.87 -13.40 17.24
N ASN A 300 -4.48 -13.98 18.27
CA ASN A 300 -5.44 -15.07 18.07
C ASN A 300 -6.73 -14.53 17.44
N VAL A 301 -7.34 -15.36 16.62
CA VAL A 301 -8.59 -15.09 15.91
C VAL A 301 -9.54 -16.25 16.14
N ASP A 302 -10.76 -15.93 16.58
CA ASP A 302 -11.88 -16.88 16.67
C ASP A 302 -13.00 -16.41 15.72
N PRO A 303 -12.97 -16.83 14.43
CA PRO A 303 -13.91 -16.36 13.42
C PRO A 303 -15.33 -16.91 13.62
N GLY A 304 -15.60 -17.72 14.66
CA GLY A 304 -16.89 -18.36 14.88
C GLY A 304 -17.54 -18.05 16.23
N ALA A 305 -16.92 -17.22 17.08
CA ALA A 305 -17.42 -16.97 18.42
C ALA A 305 -17.68 -15.48 18.63
N GLY A 306 -18.93 -15.13 18.97
CA GLY A 306 -19.19 -13.82 19.56
C GLY A 306 -18.51 -13.72 20.94
N LYS A 307 -18.33 -12.50 21.45
CA LYS A 307 -17.70 -12.25 22.76
C LYS A 307 -18.34 -13.08 23.90
N ALA A 308 -19.65 -13.28 23.83
CA ALA A 308 -20.41 -14.09 24.77
C ALA A 308 -20.10 -15.60 24.65
N ASP A 309 -19.92 -16.12 23.43
CA ASP A 309 -19.60 -17.53 23.17
C ASP A 309 -18.16 -17.86 23.60
N CYS A 310 -17.22 -16.95 23.33
CA CYS A 310 -15.86 -17.04 23.83
C CYS A 310 -15.85 -17.08 25.37
N ALA A 311 -16.57 -16.15 26.03
CA ALA A 311 -16.63 -16.11 27.49
C ALA A 311 -17.31 -17.35 28.10
N ALA A 312 -18.29 -17.93 27.40
CA ALA A 312 -18.92 -19.19 27.80
C ALA A 312 -17.97 -20.38 27.68
N ARG A 313 -17.17 -20.47 26.60
CA ARG A 313 -16.13 -21.49 26.42
C ARG A 313 -15.00 -21.36 27.44
N ALA A 314 -14.59 -20.14 27.76
CA ALA A 314 -13.57 -19.87 28.78
C ALA A 314 -14.03 -20.22 30.21
N ARG A 315 -15.35 -20.13 30.49
CA ARG A 315 -15.95 -20.50 31.78
C ARG A 315 -16.35 -21.96 31.90
N ALA A 316 -16.45 -22.68 30.78
CA ALA A 316 -16.73 -24.10 30.81
C ALA A 316 -15.54 -24.81 31.49
N PRO A 317 -15.74 -25.58 32.57
CA PRO A 317 -14.67 -26.41 33.10
C PRO A 317 -14.22 -27.34 31.99
N ALA A 318 -12.90 -27.52 31.84
CA ALA A 318 -12.31 -28.48 30.91
C ALA A 318 -13.00 -29.84 31.13
N ALA A 319 -13.98 -30.14 30.29
CA ALA A 319 -14.72 -31.38 30.36
C ALA A 319 -13.70 -32.47 30.02
N THR A 320 -13.36 -33.21 31.06
CA THR A 320 -12.57 -34.43 31.15
C THR A 320 -12.33 -35.07 29.77
N ALA A 321 -11.11 -34.94 29.26
CA ALA A 321 -10.58 -35.91 28.31
C ALA A 321 -10.51 -37.24 29.06
N ALA A 322 -11.51 -38.10 28.85
CA ALA A 322 -11.49 -39.47 29.34
C ALA A 322 -10.48 -40.28 28.48
N PRO A 323 -9.74 -41.23 29.10
CA PRO A 323 -8.76 -42.07 28.41
C PRO A 323 -9.40 -43.09 27.46
#